data_AF-A0A2V9L4H8-F1
#
_entry.id   AF-A0A2V9L4H8-F1
#
_cell.length_a   1.000
_cell.length_b   1.000
_cell.length_c   1.000
_cell.angle_alpha   90.00
_cell.angle_beta   90.00
_cell.angle_gamma   90.00
#
_symmetry.space_group_name_H-M   'P 1'
#
loop_
_entity.id
_entity.type
_entity.pdbx_description
1 polymer ?
#
loop_
_entity_poly.entity_id
_entity_poly.type
_entity_poly.pdbx_seq_one_letter_code
_entity_poly.pdbx_strand_id
1 'polypeptide(L)'
;MLARKVDSRQKAQAHVKRAGGEAHVPVLMRQAPLIEEVQTRLCEWFRVLGRSGAISANCAPILQAARRSFRQIIGPQPTSDLSMRLCVDPNAAGGPPWPPPHFRGLSHLVYAGLDSECSLLLDLRRRRAIGRFSPAMAQDAEHWQRVIFPNAIGLMSEALGLTTLHCACVERNGFGLLLSGGSGAGKSTLALALARNGFAFLSDDWTYFSGAGAQLRAWGLASPVKLLPDATRHFPELGSLKPALSSNGELAYELDPEPVFGVDHALTCEPRWLVFLERRDSAGYTMTRMAPHEAAARLEVELEDLPVEFSAVREAQSRTILELAGRECWLLCYGEPPSEIAQVLARFCSNSPHAVPREAWRAESSSKSARTGPDIIRRFTPTPLVADLRAMNCAIRLETNSPAVLQQVCDAVGGRRSSETAPQRFLWRLVSDVGAHSHLPWSAPSGFSANGLLLENIGQHNFFAVDAEARIAVGFVAEGLVNDPEFEKRFAARLVSATLAAFETAI
;
A
#
# COMPACT_ATOMS: atom_id res chain seq x y z
N MET A 1 5.95 -48.52 -65.25
CA MET A 1 7.11 -49.03 -66.02
C MET A 1 8.29 -48.13 -65.71
N LEU A 2 9.16 -48.51 -64.77
CA LEU A 2 10.42 -49.23 -65.02
C LEU A 2 11.29 -48.50 -66.07
N ALA A 3 12.57 -48.21 -65.87
CA ALA A 3 13.51 -48.50 -64.79
C ALA A 3 14.79 -47.72 -65.10
N ARG A 4 15.56 -47.31 -64.09
CA ARG A 4 17.03 -47.28 -64.22
C ARG A 4 17.65 -47.81 -62.94
N LYS A 5 18.64 -48.68 -63.19
CA LYS A 5 19.22 -49.67 -62.31
C LYS A 5 20.05 -49.06 -61.19
N VAL A 6 19.97 -49.76 -60.06
CA VAL A 6 20.90 -49.83 -58.95
C VAL A 6 22.26 -50.33 -59.45
N ASP A 7 23.35 -49.71 -59.00
CA ASP A 7 24.50 -50.47 -58.53
C ASP A 7 25.23 -49.73 -57.40
N SER A 8 26.02 -50.47 -56.64
CA SER A 8 25.97 -50.52 -55.20
C SER A 8 27.37 -50.49 -54.58
N ARG A 9 27.45 -49.86 -53.40
CA ARG A 9 28.28 -50.22 -52.24
C ARG A 9 29.82 -50.31 -52.40
N GLN A 10 30.54 -49.39 -51.75
CA GLN A 10 31.29 -49.55 -50.46
C GLN A 10 32.34 -48.43 -50.31
N LYS A 11 32.11 -47.47 -49.38
CA LYS A 11 32.69 -47.39 -48.02
C LYS A 11 34.21 -47.21 -47.96
N ALA A 12 34.65 -46.01 -47.53
CA ALA A 12 35.64 -45.85 -46.45
C ALA A 12 35.66 -44.40 -45.89
N GLN A 13 35.18 -44.30 -44.65
CA GLN A 13 35.71 -43.48 -43.53
C GLN A 13 35.95 -41.96 -43.68
N ALA A 14 34.96 -41.24 -43.15
CA ALA A 14 35.05 -40.20 -42.11
C ALA A 14 36.44 -39.71 -41.66
N HIS A 15 36.66 -38.39 -41.79
CA HIS A 15 37.22 -37.60 -40.69
C HIS A 15 36.54 -36.22 -40.58
N VAL A 16 36.29 -35.88 -39.33
CA VAL A 16 35.47 -34.80 -38.79
C VAL A 16 36.07 -33.43 -39.11
N LYS A 17 35.31 -32.57 -39.80
CA LYS A 17 35.52 -31.11 -39.78
C LYS A 17 34.41 -30.48 -38.93
N ARG A 18 34.86 -29.83 -37.87
CA ARG A 18 34.09 -29.06 -36.88
C ARG A 18 33.12 -28.10 -37.57
N ALA A 19 31.83 -28.27 -37.32
CA ALA A 19 30.84 -27.22 -37.50
C ALA A 19 30.93 -26.30 -36.28
N GLY A 20 31.65 -25.19 -36.41
CA GLY A 20 31.45 -24.02 -35.57
C GLY A 20 30.15 -23.35 -36.01
N GLY A 21 29.03 -23.84 -35.49
CA GLY A 21 27.75 -23.13 -35.58
C GLY A 21 27.71 -22.12 -34.46
N GLU A 22 27.92 -20.84 -34.79
CA GLU A 22 27.50 -19.74 -33.93
C GLU A 22 26.01 -19.94 -33.62
N ALA A 23 25.73 -20.21 -32.34
CA ALA A 23 24.38 -20.38 -31.86
C ALA A 23 23.62 -19.07 -32.10
N HIS A 24 22.62 -19.13 -32.98
CA HIS A 24 21.60 -18.11 -33.13
C HIS A 24 20.96 -17.84 -31.75
N VAL A 25 21.36 -16.73 -31.14
CA VAL A 25 20.66 -16.11 -30.01
C VAL A 25 19.26 -15.75 -30.53
N PRO A 26 18.16 -16.26 -29.93
CA PRO A 26 16.84 -15.84 -30.35
C PRO A 26 16.70 -14.33 -30.16
N VAL A 27 16.02 -13.70 -31.10
CA VAL A 27 15.70 -12.26 -31.20
C VAL A 27 14.95 -11.68 -29.98
N LEU A 28 14.73 -12.47 -28.92
CA LEU A 28 14.09 -12.09 -27.66
C LEU A 28 14.80 -10.94 -26.89
N MET A 29 16.04 -10.60 -27.25
CA MET A 29 16.92 -9.71 -26.46
C MET A 29 17.00 -8.25 -26.94
N ARG A 30 16.10 -7.77 -27.80
CA ARG A 30 16.15 -6.37 -28.32
C ARG A 30 14.98 -5.46 -27.92
N GLN A 31 14.14 -5.85 -26.98
CA GLN A 31 13.27 -4.88 -26.31
C GLN A 31 13.95 -4.47 -25.02
N ALA A 32 14.83 -3.46 -25.11
CA ALA A 32 15.31 -2.78 -23.91
C ALA A 32 14.08 -2.36 -23.10
N PRO A 33 14.07 -2.59 -21.78
CA PRO A 33 12.93 -2.18 -20.98
C PRO A 33 12.79 -0.66 -21.09
N LEU A 34 11.56 -0.18 -21.28
CA LEU A 34 11.24 1.25 -21.35
C LEU A 34 11.47 1.85 -19.97
N ILE A 35 12.73 2.14 -19.66
CA ILE A 35 13.18 2.57 -18.35
C ILE A 35 14.03 3.81 -18.57
N GLU A 36 13.37 4.96 -18.52
CA GLU A 36 14.08 6.23 -18.41
C GLU A 36 14.36 6.51 -16.93
N GLU A 37 15.63 6.68 -16.58
CA GLU A 37 16.00 7.22 -15.28
C GLU A 37 15.72 8.73 -15.29
N VAL A 38 14.51 9.11 -14.90
CA VAL A 38 14.07 10.51 -14.90
C VAL A 38 14.68 11.24 -13.71
N GLN A 39 15.40 12.34 -13.98
CA GLN A 39 16.03 13.15 -12.95
C GLN A 39 15.00 13.88 -12.08
N THR A 40 15.01 13.63 -10.78
CA THR A 40 14.20 14.34 -9.77
C THR A 40 15.02 15.47 -9.13
N ARG A 41 14.92 16.67 -9.73
CA ARG A 41 15.76 17.82 -9.34
C ARG A 41 15.21 18.63 -8.15
N LEU A 42 13.94 18.46 -7.83
CA LEU A 42 13.29 19.13 -6.70
C LEU A 42 13.26 18.16 -5.52
N CYS A 43 13.54 18.66 -4.31
CA CYS A 43 13.49 17.86 -3.09
C CYS A 43 12.99 18.71 -1.93
N GLU A 44 12.02 18.18 -1.17
CA GLU A 44 11.52 18.78 0.05
C GLU A 44 11.41 17.74 1.18
N TRP A 45 11.57 18.22 2.41
CA TRP A 45 11.54 17.39 3.60
C TRP A 45 10.31 17.73 4.44
N PHE A 46 9.65 16.68 4.94
CA PHE A 46 8.41 16.78 5.68
C PHE A 46 8.51 16.00 6.99
N ARG A 47 7.77 16.44 8.00
CA ARG A 47 7.42 15.59 9.14
C ARG A 47 6.10 14.91 8.85
N VAL A 48 6.10 13.58 8.75
CA VAL A 48 4.93 12.77 8.44
C VAL A 48 4.72 11.80 9.59
N LEU A 49 3.63 11.95 10.35
CA LEU A 49 3.32 11.10 11.51
C LEU A 49 4.49 11.00 12.52
N GLY A 50 5.16 12.13 12.76
CA GLY A 50 6.32 12.19 13.65
C GLY A 50 7.62 11.60 13.09
N ARG A 51 7.64 11.18 11.82
CA ARG A 51 8.82 10.67 11.10
C ARG A 51 9.35 11.68 10.10
N SER A 52 10.65 11.62 9.81
CA SER A 52 11.29 12.43 8.77
C SER A 52 11.08 11.81 7.39
N GLY A 53 10.42 12.53 6.49
CA GLY A 53 10.15 12.12 5.13
C GLY A 53 10.87 13.02 4.12
N ALA A 54 11.45 12.46 3.06
CA ALA A 54 12.02 13.20 1.94
C ALA A 54 11.26 12.86 0.65
N ILE A 55 10.79 13.87 -0.08
CA ILE A 55 10.13 13.70 -1.38
C ILE A 55 10.95 14.39 -2.44
N SER A 56 11.39 13.61 -3.43
CA SER A 56 12.09 14.11 -4.60
C SER A 56 11.20 13.98 -5.83
N ALA A 57 11.07 15.06 -6.60
CA ALA A 57 10.24 15.10 -7.80
C ALA A 57 10.90 15.89 -8.94
N ASN A 58 10.42 15.69 -10.17
CA ASN A 58 10.77 16.52 -11.32
C ASN A 58 9.71 17.60 -11.62
N CYS A 59 8.64 17.65 -10.83
CA CYS A 59 7.46 18.48 -11.06
C CYS A 59 7.03 19.15 -9.74
N ALA A 60 6.91 20.49 -9.75
CA ALA A 60 6.57 21.27 -8.56
C ALA A 60 5.15 21.01 -7.99
N PRO A 61 4.09 20.81 -8.80
CA PRO A 61 2.77 20.42 -8.33
C PRO A 61 2.71 19.27 -7.32
N ILE A 62 3.54 18.22 -7.49
CA ILE A 62 3.61 17.10 -6.54
C ILE A 62 4.06 17.58 -5.15
N LEU A 63 5.08 18.45 -5.09
CA LEU A 63 5.56 19.01 -3.83
C LEU A 63 4.54 19.99 -3.22
N GLN A 64 3.80 20.72 -4.04
CA GLN A 64 2.69 21.56 -3.56
C GLN A 64 1.57 20.71 -2.95
N ALA A 65 1.22 19.58 -3.56
CA ALA A 65 0.28 18.63 -2.99
C ALA A 65 0.79 18.07 -1.65
N ALA A 66 2.08 17.68 -1.57
CA ALA A 66 2.69 17.20 -0.34
C ALA A 66 2.62 18.23 0.80
N ARG A 67 2.83 19.53 0.51
CA ARG A 67 2.68 20.60 1.51
C ARG A 67 1.26 20.67 2.07
N ARG A 68 0.23 20.49 1.24
CA ARG A 68 -1.17 20.47 1.67
C ARG A 68 -1.48 19.24 2.54
N SER A 69 -0.96 18.07 2.15
CA SER A 69 -1.22 16.80 2.84
C SER A 69 -0.48 16.67 4.17
N PHE A 70 0.79 17.07 4.24
CA PHE A 70 1.63 16.86 5.42
C PHE A 70 1.75 18.07 6.34
N ARG A 71 1.58 19.29 5.81
CA ARG A 71 1.54 20.58 6.54
C ARG A 71 2.76 20.93 7.42
N GLN A 72 3.75 20.05 7.54
CA GLN A 72 4.94 20.24 8.37
C GLN A 72 6.21 20.11 7.53
N ILE A 73 6.63 21.21 6.90
CA ILE A 73 7.91 21.27 6.19
C ILE A 73 9.04 21.35 7.23
N ILE A 74 10.10 20.57 7.03
CA ILE A 74 11.29 20.57 7.87
C ILE A 74 12.55 20.84 7.01
N GLY A 75 13.66 21.17 7.67
CA GLY A 75 14.95 21.26 6.99
C GLY A 75 15.48 19.86 6.58
N PRO A 76 16.43 19.81 5.63
CA PRO A 76 17.12 18.58 5.26
C PRO A 76 17.67 17.83 6.48
N GLN A 77 17.52 16.51 6.48
CA GLN A 77 18.04 15.66 7.54
C GLN A 77 19.20 14.79 7.02
N PRO A 78 20.12 14.34 7.89
CA PRO A 78 21.18 13.41 7.50
C PRO A 78 20.63 12.07 6.99
N THR A 79 19.49 11.66 7.56
CA THR A 79 18.78 10.42 7.23
C THR A 79 17.29 10.70 7.15
N SER A 80 16.59 10.02 6.26
CA SER A 80 15.13 10.01 6.20
C SER A 80 14.59 8.69 6.76
N ASP A 81 13.54 8.76 7.58
CA ASP A 81 12.76 7.58 7.96
C ASP A 81 11.94 7.04 6.78
N LEU A 82 11.57 7.92 5.84
CA LEU A 82 10.79 7.62 4.65
C LEU A 82 11.33 8.42 3.46
N SER A 83 11.48 7.79 2.29
CA SER A 83 11.84 8.52 1.06
C SER A 83 10.89 8.20 -0.10
N MET A 84 10.55 9.20 -0.90
CA MET A 84 9.71 9.03 -2.11
C MET A 84 10.39 9.70 -3.30
N ARG A 85 10.49 8.99 -4.41
CA ARG A 85 10.92 9.55 -5.70
C ARG A 85 9.78 9.47 -6.70
N LEU A 86 9.24 10.63 -7.07
CA LEU A 86 8.01 10.76 -7.83
C LEU A 86 8.29 11.47 -9.15
N CYS A 87 8.12 10.78 -10.27
CA CYS A 87 8.47 11.29 -11.59
C CYS A 87 7.22 11.51 -12.43
N VAL A 88 7.15 12.65 -13.09
CA VAL A 88 6.14 12.94 -14.11
C VAL A 88 6.73 12.67 -15.47
N ASP A 89 6.10 11.78 -16.23
CA ASP A 89 6.42 11.60 -17.64
C ASP A 89 5.61 12.63 -18.47
N PRO A 90 6.27 13.58 -19.16
CA PRO A 90 5.57 14.58 -19.97
C PRO A 90 4.78 13.98 -21.14
N ASN A 91 5.08 12.74 -21.55
CA ASN A 91 4.42 12.07 -22.67
C ASN A 91 3.23 11.20 -22.25
N ALA A 92 3.02 10.97 -20.95
CA ALA A 92 1.88 10.20 -20.46
C ALA A 92 0.58 11.00 -20.66
N ALA A 93 -0.43 10.34 -21.20
CA ALA A 93 -1.69 10.93 -21.64
C ALA A 93 -2.85 10.73 -20.64
N GLY A 94 -2.67 9.93 -19.59
CA GLY A 94 -3.67 9.68 -18.54
C GLY A 94 -4.26 10.97 -17.96
N GLY A 95 -5.60 11.02 -17.86
CA GLY A 95 -6.38 12.16 -17.40
C GLY A 95 -7.63 11.74 -16.62
N PRO A 96 -8.27 12.66 -15.87
CA PRO A 96 -9.46 12.34 -15.08
C PRO A 96 -10.69 12.05 -15.97
N PRO A 97 -11.72 11.35 -15.45
CA PRO A 97 -11.84 10.84 -14.08
C PRO A 97 -10.90 9.65 -13.82
N TRP A 98 -10.24 9.66 -12.66
CA TRP A 98 -9.31 8.60 -12.26
C TRP A 98 -10.08 7.34 -11.86
N PRO A 99 -9.62 6.14 -12.26
CA PRO A 99 -10.20 4.90 -11.77
C PRO A 99 -9.87 4.71 -10.28
N PRO A 100 -10.63 3.88 -9.55
CA PRO A 100 -10.27 3.48 -8.19
C PRO A 100 -8.86 2.84 -8.17
N PRO A 101 -8.00 3.18 -7.19
CA PRO A 101 -6.65 2.64 -7.15
C PRO A 101 -6.67 1.11 -6.93
N HIS A 102 -5.75 0.43 -7.61
CA HIS A 102 -5.56 -1.02 -7.49
C HIS A 102 -4.30 -1.32 -6.71
N PHE A 103 -4.42 -2.08 -5.62
CA PHE A 103 -3.29 -2.42 -4.75
C PHE A 103 -2.98 -3.91 -4.79
N ARG A 104 -1.69 -4.25 -4.90
CA ARG A 104 -1.19 -5.62 -4.78
C ARG A 104 0.13 -5.66 -4.04
N GLY A 105 0.24 -6.49 -3.02
CA GLY A 105 1.46 -6.74 -2.28
C GLY A 105 2.03 -8.13 -2.54
N LEU A 106 3.34 -8.28 -2.47
CA LEU A 106 4.04 -9.58 -2.41
C LEU A 106 5.41 -9.34 -1.76
N SER A 107 5.75 -10.14 -0.74
CA SER A 107 6.97 -9.96 0.07
C SER A 107 7.05 -8.53 0.65
N HIS A 108 8.15 -7.81 0.53
CA HIS A 108 8.30 -6.43 1.01
C HIS A 108 7.81 -5.35 0.04
N LEU A 109 7.34 -5.73 -1.15
CA LEU A 109 6.91 -4.79 -2.20
C LEU A 109 5.39 -4.65 -2.25
N VAL A 110 4.92 -3.42 -2.44
CA VAL A 110 3.51 -3.10 -2.67
C VAL A 110 3.37 -2.22 -3.90
N TYR A 111 2.60 -2.69 -4.87
CA TYR A 111 2.21 -1.95 -6.05
C TYR A 111 0.88 -1.24 -5.84
N ALA A 112 0.80 0.00 -6.31
CA ALA A 112 -0.43 0.77 -6.44
C ALA A 112 -0.56 1.25 -7.90
N GLY A 113 -1.51 0.69 -8.64
CA GLY A 113 -1.91 1.14 -9.97
C GLY A 113 -2.98 2.22 -9.86
N LEU A 114 -2.66 3.44 -10.29
CA LEU A 114 -3.57 4.60 -10.19
C LEU A 114 -4.34 4.82 -11.49
N ASP A 115 -3.72 4.55 -12.64
CA ASP A 115 -4.36 4.34 -13.93
C ASP A 115 -3.45 3.43 -14.81
N SER A 116 -3.56 3.48 -16.13
CA SER A 116 -2.71 2.70 -17.04
C SER A 116 -1.25 3.19 -17.15
N GLU A 117 -0.97 4.44 -16.82
CA GLU A 117 0.35 5.10 -16.98
C GLU A 117 0.91 5.65 -15.66
N CYS A 118 0.08 5.73 -14.62
CA CYS A 118 0.39 6.26 -13.31
C CYS A 118 0.41 5.13 -12.28
N SER A 119 1.53 4.96 -11.61
CA SER A 119 1.74 3.88 -10.65
C SER A 119 2.77 4.24 -9.59
N LEU A 120 2.69 3.55 -8.45
CA LEU A 120 3.59 3.71 -7.31
C LEU A 120 4.02 2.32 -6.80
N LEU A 121 5.31 2.15 -6.54
CA LEU A 121 5.88 0.97 -5.90
C LEU A 121 6.45 1.37 -4.54
N LEU A 122 6.00 0.69 -3.50
CA LEU A 122 6.46 0.84 -2.12
C LEU A 122 7.41 -0.30 -1.76
N ASP A 123 8.60 0.03 -1.30
CA ASP A 123 9.56 -0.88 -0.67
C ASP A 123 9.48 -0.67 0.85
N LEU A 124 8.75 -1.57 1.50
CA LEU A 124 8.49 -1.51 2.94
C LEU A 124 9.75 -1.81 3.76
N ARG A 125 10.68 -2.61 3.22
CA ARG A 125 11.90 -3.00 3.94
C ARG A 125 12.84 -1.81 4.10
N ARG A 126 13.01 -1.02 3.04
CA ARG A 126 13.89 0.17 3.03
C ARG A 126 13.14 1.48 3.25
N ARG A 127 11.83 1.41 3.44
CA ARG A 127 10.95 2.58 3.69
C ARG A 127 11.12 3.62 2.59
N ARG A 128 11.07 3.17 1.34
CA ARG A 128 11.16 4.02 0.14
C ARG A 128 10.02 3.75 -0.82
N ALA A 129 9.66 4.75 -1.62
CA ALA A 129 8.70 4.60 -2.72
C ALA A 129 9.23 5.22 -4.00
N ILE A 130 8.88 4.61 -5.13
CA ILE A 130 9.13 5.15 -6.46
C ILE A 130 7.82 5.22 -7.24
N GLY A 131 7.58 6.29 -7.98
CA GLY A 131 6.33 6.44 -8.74
C GLY A 131 6.50 7.19 -10.05
N ARG A 132 5.62 6.88 -10.99
CA ARG A 132 5.50 7.54 -12.31
C ARG A 132 4.07 8.07 -12.45
N PHE A 133 3.92 9.26 -13.01
CA PHE A 133 2.64 9.96 -13.12
C PHE A 133 2.52 10.72 -14.43
N SER A 134 1.29 10.94 -14.90
CA SER A 134 1.00 11.88 -15.99
C SER A 134 1.03 13.33 -15.49
N PRO A 135 1.18 14.32 -16.39
CA PRO A 135 1.11 15.73 -16.01
C PRO A 135 -0.24 16.11 -15.38
N ALA A 136 -1.34 15.51 -15.85
CA ALA A 136 -2.67 15.75 -15.32
C ALA A 136 -2.80 15.23 -13.88
N MET A 137 -2.32 14.01 -13.59
CA MET A 137 -2.36 13.47 -12.22
C MET A 137 -1.45 14.25 -11.27
N ALA A 138 -0.30 14.73 -11.75
CA ALA A 138 0.59 15.56 -10.96
C ALA A 138 -0.04 16.90 -10.54
N GLN A 139 -0.97 17.44 -11.35
CA GLN A 139 -1.65 18.71 -11.08
C GLN A 139 -2.88 18.56 -10.18
N ASP A 140 -3.41 17.35 -10.01
CA ASP A 140 -4.60 17.07 -9.21
C ASP A 140 -4.28 16.97 -7.71
N ALA A 141 -4.03 18.11 -7.08
CA ALA A 141 -3.68 18.17 -5.66
C ALA A 141 -4.74 17.54 -4.73
N GLU A 142 -6.02 17.58 -5.12
CA GLU A 142 -7.11 16.97 -4.36
C GLU A 142 -7.00 15.44 -4.37
N HIS A 143 -6.75 14.84 -5.54
CA HIS A 143 -6.55 13.40 -5.64
C HIS A 143 -5.29 12.93 -4.88
N TRP A 144 -4.22 13.73 -4.87
CA TRP A 144 -3.04 13.45 -4.04
C TRP A 144 -3.35 13.45 -2.54
N GLN A 145 -4.10 14.45 -2.07
CA GLN A 145 -4.47 14.58 -0.66
C GLN A 145 -5.49 13.54 -0.22
N ARG A 146 -6.41 13.13 -1.10
CA ARG A 146 -7.51 12.21 -0.80
C ARG A 146 -7.14 10.75 -0.98
N VAL A 147 -6.30 10.44 -1.98
CA VAL A 147 -6.04 9.05 -2.40
C VAL A 147 -4.57 8.71 -2.30
N ILE A 148 -3.68 9.41 -3.01
CA ILE A 148 -2.31 8.91 -3.20
C ILE A 148 -1.49 8.93 -1.91
N PHE A 149 -1.39 10.09 -1.23
CA PHE A 149 -0.59 10.20 -0.01
C PHE A 149 -1.17 9.41 1.17
N PRO A 150 -2.49 9.48 1.47
CA PRO A 150 -3.05 8.68 2.56
C PRO A 150 -2.82 7.18 2.38
N ASN A 151 -3.05 6.64 1.18
CA ASN A 151 -2.81 5.22 0.93
C ASN A 151 -1.32 4.86 0.98
N ALA A 152 -0.43 5.68 0.39
CA ALA A 152 1.01 5.42 0.44
C ALA A 152 1.53 5.41 1.88
N ILE A 153 1.12 6.38 2.71
CA ILE A 153 1.53 6.45 4.11
C ILE A 153 0.88 5.34 4.94
N GLY A 154 -0.40 5.04 4.73
CA GLY A 154 -1.10 3.94 5.38
C GLY A 154 -0.43 2.59 5.14
N LEU A 155 -0.10 2.29 3.88
CA LEU A 155 0.57 1.04 3.51
C LEU A 155 2.02 0.94 4.03
N MET A 156 2.65 2.08 4.37
CA MET A 156 4.03 2.12 4.88
C MET A 156 4.12 2.31 6.40
N SER A 157 3.01 2.62 7.09
CA SER A 157 3.03 3.07 8.49
C SER A 157 3.64 2.03 9.42
N GLU A 158 3.34 0.76 9.20
CA GLU A 158 3.86 -0.35 10.01
C GLU A 158 5.37 -0.51 9.85
N ALA A 159 5.87 -0.38 8.62
CA ALA A 159 7.30 -0.37 8.35
C ALA A 159 8.02 0.86 8.96
N LEU A 160 7.29 1.95 9.20
CA LEU A 160 7.76 3.14 9.92
C LEU A 160 7.68 2.99 11.46
N GLY A 161 7.31 1.79 11.94
CA GLY A 161 7.17 1.48 13.37
C GLY A 161 5.99 2.19 14.02
N LEU A 162 4.92 2.42 13.25
CA LEU A 162 3.66 2.96 13.76
C LEU A 162 2.64 1.82 13.93
N THR A 163 1.79 1.95 14.94
CA THR A 163 0.60 1.11 15.11
C THR A 163 -0.56 1.83 14.47
N THR A 164 -1.26 1.19 13.55
CA THR A 164 -2.39 1.80 12.85
C THR A 164 -3.66 1.13 13.34
N LEU A 165 -4.64 1.93 13.79
CA LEU A 165 -5.92 1.44 14.27
C LEU A 165 -7.06 2.15 13.54
N HIS A 166 -8.12 1.40 13.26
CA HIS A 166 -9.31 1.89 12.56
C HIS A 166 -10.24 2.63 13.54
N CYS A 167 -9.84 3.83 13.91
CA CYS A 167 -10.56 4.68 14.84
C CYS A 167 -10.46 6.15 14.41
N ALA A 168 -11.50 6.92 14.71
CA ALA A 168 -11.47 8.36 14.57
C ALA A 168 -10.82 8.99 15.80
N CYS A 169 -10.22 10.17 15.64
CA CYS A 169 -9.63 10.91 16.74
C CYS A 169 -9.91 12.42 16.60
N VAL A 170 -10.20 13.04 17.74
CA VAL A 170 -10.34 14.48 17.89
C VAL A 170 -9.52 14.95 19.07
N GLU A 171 -8.98 16.17 18.99
CA GLU A 171 -8.05 16.74 19.95
C GLU A 171 -8.67 17.94 20.66
N ARG A 172 -8.41 18.08 21.97
CA ARG A 172 -8.69 19.32 22.69
C ARG A 172 -7.68 19.51 23.82
N ASN A 173 -7.04 20.69 23.85
CA ASN A 173 -6.03 21.07 24.84
C ASN A 173 -4.84 20.09 24.95
N GLY A 174 -4.39 19.57 23.82
CA GLY A 174 -3.32 18.56 23.67
C GLY A 174 -3.76 17.11 23.88
N PHE A 175 -5.00 16.86 24.29
CA PHE A 175 -5.51 15.52 24.62
C PHE A 175 -6.46 14.98 23.56
N GLY A 176 -6.28 13.72 23.19
CA GLY A 176 -7.07 13.01 22.20
C GLY A 176 -8.21 12.21 22.80
N LEU A 177 -9.39 12.33 22.18
CA LEU A 177 -10.52 11.41 22.32
C LEU A 177 -10.58 10.53 21.07
N LEU A 178 -10.46 9.23 21.27
CA LEU A 178 -10.53 8.21 20.23
C LEU A 178 -11.92 7.59 20.21
N LEU A 179 -12.44 7.37 19.00
CA LEU A 179 -13.72 6.74 18.74
C LEU A 179 -13.50 5.47 17.92
N SER A 180 -13.71 4.31 18.54
CA SER A 180 -13.60 3.00 17.89
C SER A 180 -14.98 2.37 17.76
N GLY A 181 -15.22 1.57 16.72
CA GLY A 181 -16.49 0.89 16.53
C GLY A 181 -16.67 0.41 15.10
N GLY A 182 -17.62 -0.51 14.90
CA GLY A 182 -17.92 -1.08 13.59
C GLY A 182 -18.30 -0.02 12.54
N SER A 183 -18.35 -0.43 11.27
CA SER A 183 -18.91 0.43 10.22
C SER A 183 -20.35 0.82 10.59
N GLY A 184 -20.74 2.08 10.31
CA GLY A 184 -22.04 2.63 10.70
C GLY A 184 -22.22 2.99 12.18
N ALA A 185 -21.26 2.67 13.06
CA ALA A 185 -21.32 3.03 14.48
C ALA A 185 -21.26 4.55 14.74
N GLY A 186 -20.99 5.37 13.71
CA GLY A 186 -21.03 6.83 13.79
C GLY A 186 -19.69 7.53 14.05
N LYS A 187 -18.55 6.84 13.91
CA LYS A 187 -17.18 7.38 14.15
C LYS A 187 -16.95 8.74 13.46
N SER A 188 -17.01 8.79 12.13
CA SER A 188 -16.73 10.01 11.34
C SER A 188 -17.74 11.13 11.63
N THR A 189 -19.03 10.78 11.70
CA THR A 189 -20.11 11.74 12.01
C THR A 189 -19.96 12.33 13.40
N LEU A 190 -19.61 11.53 14.41
CA LEU A 190 -19.42 11.98 15.78
C LEU A 190 -18.11 12.75 15.95
N ALA A 191 -17.03 12.36 15.28
CA ALA A 191 -15.77 13.10 15.25
C ALA A 191 -15.99 14.53 14.70
N LEU A 192 -16.72 14.66 13.59
CA LEU A 192 -17.03 15.98 13.04
C LEU A 192 -17.98 16.79 13.96
N ALA A 193 -18.97 16.15 14.57
CA ALA A 193 -19.84 16.80 15.54
C ALA A 193 -19.07 17.29 16.79
N LEU A 194 -18.09 16.52 17.27
CA LEU A 194 -17.18 16.93 18.34
C LEU A 194 -16.29 18.09 17.92
N ALA A 195 -15.80 18.08 16.68
CA ALA A 195 -14.99 19.18 16.15
C ALA A 195 -15.78 20.50 16.12
N ARG A 196 -17.06 20.46 15.72
CA ARG A 196 -18.00 21.59 15.84
C ARG A 196 -18.28 22.03 17.29
N ASN A 197 -17.96 21.20 18.28
CA ASN A 197 -18.09 21.49 19.70
C ASN A 197 -16.73 21.84 20.36
N GLY A 198 -15.79 22.39 19.58
CA GLY A 198 -14.53 22.96 20.10
C GLY A 198 -13.40 21.95 20.28
N PHE A 199 -13.48 20.80 19.61
CA PHE A 199 -12.31 19.94 19.39
C PHE A 199 -11.69 20.27 18.03
N ALA A 200 -10.41 20.03 17.86
CA ALA A 200 -9.78 19.95 16.55
C ALA A 200 -9.97 18.54 15.97
N PHE A 201 -10.31 18.45 14.69
CA PHE A 201 -10.38 17.19 13.97
C PHE A 201 -8.95 16.64 13.73
N LEU A 202 -8.72 15.35 13.94
CA LEU A 202 -7.41 14.73 13.73
C LEU A 202 -7.46 13.60 12.69
N SER A 203 -8.45 12.73 12.76
CA SER A 203 -8.66 11.61 11.83
C SER A 203 -10.08 11.06 11.95
N ASP A 204 -10.57 10.37 10.91
CA ASP A 204 -11.85 9.63 10.94
C ASP A 204 -11.72 8.11 10.70
N ASP A 205 -10.86 7.70 9.78
CA ASP A 205 -10.71 6.32 9.34
C ASP A 205 -9.52 5.64 10.04
N TRP A 206 -8.33 6.20 9.84
CA TRP A 206 -7.08 5.66 10.38
C TRP A 206 -6.41 6.65 11.32
N THR A 207 -6.11 6.19 12.54
CA THR A 207 -5.25 6.90 13.48
C THR A 207 -3.95 6.13 13.68
N TYR A 208 -2.82 6.84 13.61
CA TYR A 208 -1.50 6.25 13.72
C TYR A 208 -0.89 6.54 15.08
N PHE A 209 -0.27 5.53 15.69
CA PHE A 209 0.30 5.63 17.03
C PHE A 209 1.79 5.34 17.02
N SER A 210 2.54 6.17 17.73
CA SER A 210 3.97 5.96 17.95
C SER A 210 4.24 5.80 19.45
N GLY A 211 4.91 4.71 19.84
CA GLY A 211 5.45 4.50 21.17
C GLY A 211 6.98 4.44 21.14
N ALA A 212 7.66 5.50 21.57
CA ALA A 212 9.09 5.47 21.86
C ALA A 212 9.47 6.53 22.90
N GLY A 213 9.92 6.10 24.07
CA GLY A 213 10.83 6.88 24.92
C GLY A 213 10.27 7.83 26.00
N ALA A 214 8.95 8.07 26.11
CA ALA A 214 8.31 8.60 27.33
C ALA A 214 6.78 8.75 27.22
N GLN A 215 6.24 9.02 26.02
CA GLN A 215 4.83 9.38 25.84
C GLN A 215 4.26 8.85 24.53
N LEU A 216 3.18 8.09 24.66
CA LEU A 216 2.35 7.64 23.56
C LEU A 216 1.76 8.85 22.81
N ARG A 217 1.80 8.83 21.48
CA ARG A 217 1.24 9.88 20.62
C ARG A 217 0.30 9.28 19.58
N ALA A 218 -0.80 9.96 19.34
CA ALA A 218 -1.68 9.73 18.20
C ALA A 218 -1.36 10.76 17.12
N TRP A 219 -1.48 10.33 15.87
CA TRP A 219 -1.15 11.11 14.67
C TRP A 219 -2.23 10.91 13.63
N GLY A 220 -2.52 12.00 12.91
CA GLY A 220 -3.46 12.03 11.80
C GLY A 220 -2.79 12.61 10.56
N LEU A 221 -3.42 12.37 9.41
CA LEU A 221 -3.09 13.06 8.16
C LEU A 221 -4.15 14.13 7.91
N ALA A 222 -3.80 15.16 7.13
CA ALA A 222 -4.76 16.15 6.66
C ALA A 222 -5.62 15.60 5.50
N SER A 223 -6.26 14.46 5.76
CA SER A 223 -7.12 13.75 4.82
C SER A 223 -8.55 14.27 4.90
N PRO A 224 -9.31 14.22 3.80
CA PRO A 224 -10.74 14.53 3.82
C PRO A 224 -11.50 13.63 4.79
N VAL A 225 -12.53 14.16 5.45
CA VAL A 225 -13.48 13.35 6.22
C VAL A 225 -14.44 12.64 5.27
N LYS A 226 -14.66 11.35 5.50
CA LYS A 226 -15.60 10.51 4.77
C LYS A 226 -16.92 10.39 5.52
N LEU A 227 -17.99 10.89 4.91
CA LEU A 227 -19.35 10.85 5.45
C LEU A 227 -20.28 10.09 4.50
N LEU A 228 -21.03 9.14 5.05
CA LEU A 228 -22.05 8.40 4.29
C LEU A 228 -23.26 9.32 3.96
N PRO A 229 -24.11 8.95 2.98
CA PRO A 229 -25.17 9.83 2.49
C PRO A 229 -26.20 10.25 3.55
N ASP A 230 -26.40 9.42 4.57
CA ASP A 230 -27.28 9.69 5.70
C ASP A 230 -26.78 10.82 6.63
N ALA A 231 -25.49 11.20 6.52
CA ALA A 231 -24.91 12.32 7.27
C ALA A 231 -25.56 13.67 6.93
N THR A 232 -26.26 13.78 5.80
CA THR A 232 -27.10 14.95 5.44
C THR A 232 -28.16 15.28 6.49
N ARG A 233 -28.59 14.29 7.29
CA ARG A 233 -29.51 14.49 8.43
C ARG A 233 -28.91 15.29 9.57
N HIS A 234 -27.57 15.35 9.63
CA HIS A 234 -26.81 15.95 10.72
C HIS A 234 -26.01 17.18 10.26
N PHE A 235 -25.69 17.26 8.97
CA PHE A 235 -24.92 18.34 8.35
C PHE A 235 -25.68 18.88 7.13
N PRO A 236 -26.53 19.90 7.30
CA PRO A 236 -27.37 20.44 6.23
C PRO A 236 -26.58 20.95 5.01
N GLU A 237 -25.33 21.36 5.22
CA GLU A 237 -24.44 21.88 4.17
C GLU A 237 -24.17 20.83 3.08
N LEU A 238 -24.21 19.54 3.44
CA LEU A 238 -24.07 18.41 2.52
C LEU A 238 -25.21 18.31 1.52
N GLY A 239 -26.40 18.85 1.81
CA GLY A 239 -27.59 18.71 0.96
C GLY A 239 -27.44 19.34 -0.43
N SER A 240 -26.48 20.25 -0.60
CA SER A 240 -26.13 20.88 -1.88
C SER A 240 -25.04 20.14 -2.66
N LEU A 241 -24.35 19.21 -2.02
CA LEU A 241 -23.24 18.45 -2.58
C LEU A 241 -23.73 17.11 -3.12
N LYS A 242 -22.93 16.50 -4.01
CA LYS A 242 -23.19 15.14 -4.50
C LYS A 242 -22.13 14.20 -3.94
N PRO A 243 -22.51 13.08 -3.32
CA PRO A 243 -21.54 12.07 -2.93
C PRO A 243 -20.98 11.39 -4.18
N ALA A 244 -19.77 10.85 -4.07
CA ALA A 244 -19.08 10.12 -5.11
C ALA A 244 -18.71 8.71 -4.62
N LEU A 245 -18.37 7.81 -5.54
CA LEU A 245 -17.83 6.51 -5.17
C LEU A 245 -16.44 6.71 -4.54
N SER A 246 -16.32 6.28 -3.29
CA SER A 246 -15.08 6.19 -2.53
C SER A 246 -14.21 5.05 -3.05
N SER A 247 -12.94 5.01 -2.64
CA SER A 247 -11.98 3.96 -3.02
C SER A 247 -12.43 2.55 -2.62
N ASN A 248 -13.24 2.43 -1.58
CA ASN A 248 -13.82 1.15 -1.13
C ASN A 248 -15.17 0.81 -1.80
N GLY A 249 -15.61 1.60 -2.77
CA GLY A 249 -16.87 1.40 -3.51
C GLY A 249 -18.12 1.95 -2.85
N GLU A 250 -18.03 2.52 -1.64
CA GLU A 250 -19.17 3.17 -0.99
C GLU A 250 -19.46 4.54 -1.61
N LEU A 251 -20.74 4.90 -1.72
CA LEU A 251 -21.13 6.26 -2.06
C LEU A 251 -20.96 7.15 -0.82
N ALA A 252 -20.07 8.14 -0.87
CA ALA A 252 -19.76 8.99 0.28
C ALA A 252 -19.40 10.43 -0.14
N TYR A 253 -19.47 11.35 0.83
CA TYR A 253 -18.85 12.66 0.75
C TYR A 253 -17.44 12.56 1.33
N GLU A 254 -16.42 12.91 0.57
CA GLU A 254 -15.04 13.01 1.03
C GLU A 254 -14.63 14.48 0.95
N LEU A 255 -14.64 15.17 2.10
CA LEU A 255 -14.60 16.63 2.15
C LEU A 255 -13.49 17.10 3.10
N ASP A 256 -12.78 18.17 2.73
CA ASP A 256 -11.81 18.78 3.66
C ASP A 256 -12.56 19.38 4.85
N PRO A 257 -12.30 18.93 6.09
CA PRO A 257 -13.09 19.32 7.23
C PRO A 257 -13.01 20.83 7.53
N GLU A 258 -11.86 21.47 7.28
CA GLU A 258 -11.62 22.88 7.62
C GLU A 258 -12.46 23.85 6.77
N PRO A 259 -12.31 23.92 5.44
CA PRO A 259 -13.05 24.88 4.62
C PRO A 259 -14.55 24.56 4.52
N VAL A 260 -14.94 23.29 4.66
CA VAL A 260 -16.35 22.88 4.49
C VAL A 260 -17.15 23.04 5.77
N PHE A 261 -16.58 22.68 6.92
CA PHE A 261 -17.33 22.70 8.19
C PHE A 261 -16.82 23.75 9.20
N GLY A 262 -15.75 24.48 8.87
CA GLY A 262 -15.20 25.55 9.72
C GLY A 262 -14.61 25.03 11.04
N VAL A 263 -14.06 23.83 11.03
CA VAL A 263 -13.46 23.19 12.22
C VAL A 263 -11.93 23.25 12.15
N ASP A 264 -11.26 23.30 13.30
CA ASP A 264 -9.80 23.25 13.35
C ASP A 264 -9.26 21.84 13.04
N HIS A 265 -8.01 21.75 12.56
CA HIS A 265 -7.33 20.48 12.31
C HIS A 265 -6.06 20.33 13.17
N ALA A 266 -5.96 19.22 13.89
CA ALA A 266 -4.76 18.80 14.63
C ALA A 266 -4.02 17.70 13.87
N LEU A 267 -2.69 17.67 13.97
CA LEU A 267 -1.88 16.58 13.37
C LEU A 267 -1.42 15.56 14.41
N THR A 268 -1.50 15.90 15.70
CA THR A 268 -1.09 15.02 16.78
C THR A 268 -1.73 15.41 18.11
N CYS A 269 -1.89 14.44 19.00
CA CYS A 269 -2.30 14.64 20.38
C CYS A 269 -1.71 13.56 21.30
N GLU A 270 -1.80 13.76 22.62
CA GLU A 270 -1.66 12.66 23.57
C GLU A 270 -3.01 11.91 23.69
N PRO A 271 -3.10 10.63 23.32
CA PRO A 271 -4.35 9.88 23.45
C PRO A 271 -4.69 9.66 24.92
N ARG A 272 -5.92 9.99 25.29
CA ARG A 272 -6.37 9.99 26.68
C ARG A 272 -7.66 9.22 26.92
N TRP A 273 -8.66 9.41 26.07
CA TRP A 273 -9.94 8.73 26.18
C TRP A 273 -10.13 7.81 24.99
N LEU A 274 -10.47 6.55 25.24
CA LEU A 274 -10.86 5.60 24.22
C LEU A 274 -12.32 5.23 24.43
N VAL A 275 -13.18 5.61 23.49
CA VAL A 275 -14.61 5.34 23.54
C VAL A 275 -14.99 4.38 22.42
N PHE A 276 -15.45 3.20 22.81
CA PHE A 276 -16.04 2.22 21.90
C PHE A 276 -17.51 2.56 21.68
N LEU A 277 -17.92 2.68 20.42
CA LEU A 277 -19.25 3.11 19.99
C LEU A 277 -20.14 1.91 19.64
N GLU A 278 -21.33 1.87 20.22
CA GLU A 278 -22.39 0.92 19.86
C GLU A 278 -23.71 1.67 19.63
N ARG A 279 -24.09 1.83 18.36
CA ARG A 279 -25.31 2.52 17.97
C ARG A 279 -26.54 1.65 18.24
N ARG A 280 -27.61 2.25 18.78
CA ARG A 280 -28.90 1.61 19.09
C ARG A 280 -30.05 2.36 18.43
N ASP A 281 -31.16 1.66 18.16
CA ASP A 281 -32.37 2.26 17.59
C ASP A 281 -33.27 2.93 18.66
N SER A 282 -33.04 2.60 19.94
CA SER A 282 -33.76 3.17 21.09
C SER A 282 -33.14 4.48 21.55
N ALA A 283 -33.97 5.48 21.90
CA ALA A 283 -33.52 6.72 22.52
C ALA A 283 -32.73 6.49 23.83
N GLY A 284 -31.89 7.46 24.18
CA GLY A 284 -31.01 7.43 25.33
C GLY A 284 -29.57 6.99 25.02
N TYR A 285 -28.72 7.12 26.03
CA TYR A 285 -27.33 6.68 25.98
C TYR A 285 -26.89 6.11 27.34
N THR A 286 -25.91 5.21 27.30
CA THR A 286 -25.24 4.66 28.48
C THR A 286 -23.74 4.67 28.23
N MET A 287 -22.98 5.17 29.21
CA MET A 287 -21.52 5.17 29.17
C MET A 287 -20.97 4.37 30.35
N THR A 288 -20.30 3.27 30.08
CA THR A 288 -19.76 2.36 31.11
C THR A 288 -18.25 2.23 30.96
N ARG A 289 -17.54 2.10 32.08
CA ARG A 289 -16.08 1.89 32.04
C ARG A 289 -15.80 0.52 31.44
N MET A 290 -14.85 0.45 30.51
CA MET A 290 -14.38 -0.79 29.92
C MET A 290 -13.07 -1.22 30.58
N ALA A 291 -12.93 -2.52 30.85
CA ALA A 291 -11.69 -3.04 31.39
C ALA A 291 -10.59 -3.02 30.31
N PRO A 292 -9.33 -2.65 30.62
CA PRO A 292 -8.30 -2.53 29.59
C PRO A 292 -8.02 -3.81 28.78
N HIS A 293 -8.18 -5.03 29.33
CA HIS A 293 -8.01 -6.26 28.53
C HIS A 293 -9.07 -6.36 27.44
N GLU A 294 -10.31 -5.96 27.76
CA GLU A 294 -11.40 -5.96 26.80
C GLU A 294 -11.15 -4.92 25.72
N ALA A 295 -10.70 -3.72 26.09
CA ALA A 295 -10.32 -2.67 25.14
C ALA A 295 -9.17 -3.11 24.23
N ALA A 296 -8.10 -3.69 24.78
CA ALA A 296 -6.98 -4.21 24.02
C ALA A 296 -7.42 -5.31 23.05
N ALA A 297 -8.24 -6.27 23.51
CA ALA A 297 -8.75 -7.34 22.68
C ALA A 297 -9.60 -6.83 21.51
N ARG A 298 -10.46 -5.81 21.74
CA ARG A 298 -11.24 -5.18 20.66
C ARG A 298 -10.34 -4.51 19.62
N LEU A 299 -9.29 -3.79 20.03
CA LEU A 299 -8.34 -3.15 19.12
C LEU A 299 -7.47 -4.16 18.35
N GLU A 300 -7.04 -5.25 19.00
CA GLU A 300 -6.21 -6.28 18.37
C GLU A 300 -6.93 -7.03 17.25
N VAL A 301 -8.26 -7.16 17.32
CA VAL A 301 -9.07 -7.81 16.28
C VAL A 301 -9.12 -6.96 15.00
N GLU A 302 -8.87 -5.65 15.10
CA GLU A 302 -8.88 -4.73 13.95
C GLU A 302 -7.52 -4.66 13.22
N LEU A 303 -6.47 -5.31 13.72
CA LEU A 303 -5.15 -5.29 13.09
C LEU A 303 -5.10 -6.11 11.80
N GLU A 304 -4.49 -5.57 10.75
CA GLU A 304 -4.23 -6.26 9.48
C GLU A 304 -3.17 -7.36 9.61
N ASP A 305 -3.19 -8.32 8.69
CA ASP A 305 -2.20 -9.39 8.59
C ASP A 305 -0.84 -8.86 8.11
N LEU A 306 0.23 -9.27 8.80
CA LEU A 306 1.60 -8.85 8.51
C LEU A 306 2.42 -9.98 7.86
N PRO A 307 3.27 -9.68 6.85
CA PRO A 307 4.28 -10.65 6.41
C PRO A 307 5.13 -11.12 7.58
N VAL A 308 5.63 -12.35 7.49
CA VAL A 308 6.50 -12.94 8.53
C VAL A 308 7.73 -12.07 8.81
N GLU A 309 8.21 -11.37 7.78
CA GLU A 309 9.33 -10.42 7.81
C GLU A 309 9.07 -9.22 8.74
N PHE A 310 7.80 -8.89 8.99
CA PHE A 310 7.36 -7.81 9.89
C PHE A 310 6.81 -8.36 11.21
N SER A 311 7.09 -9.62 11.57
CA SER A 311 6.64 -10.20 12.85
C SER A 311 7.11 -9.40 14.08
N ALA A 312 8.30 -8.81 14.04
CA ALA A 312 8.79 -7.91 15.09
C ALA A 312 7.96 -6.62 15.24
N VAL A 313 7.26 -6.19 14.18
CA VAL A 313 6.32 -5.05 14.22
C VAL A 313 5.10 -5.40 15.08
N ARG A 314 4.62 -6.64 15.04
CA ARG A 314 3.45 -7.06 15.83
C ARG A 314 3.68 -6.88 17.32
N GLU A 315 4.88 -7.20 17.82
CA GLU A 315 5.21 -7.00 19.24
C GLU A 315 5.20 -5.53 19.64
N ALA A 316 5.61 -4.62 18.75
CA ALA A 316 5.52 -3.18 18.97
C ALA A 316 4.05 -2.70 18.93
N GLN A 317 3.23 -3.25 18.03
CA GLN A 317 1.80 -2.94 17.94
C GLN A 317 1.05 -3.37 19.19
N SER A 318 1.23 -4.62 19.65
CA SER A 318 0.61 -5.10 20.88
C SER A 318 1.02 -4.26 22.08
N ARG A 319 2.29 -3.86 22.20
CA ARG A 319 2.73 -2.94 23.27
C ARG A 319 2.01 -1.59 23.21
N THR A 320 1.89 -1.02 22.01
CA THR A 320 1.19 0.25 21.80
C THR A 320 -0.29 0.15 22.14
N ILE A 321 -0.96 -0.95 21.75
CA ILE A 321 -2.37 -1.21 22.09
C ILE A 321 -2.54 -1.37 23.60
N LEU A 322 -1.64 -2.07 24.28
CA LEU A 322 -1.69 -2.21 25.74
C LEU A 322 -1.50 -0.86 26.44
N GLU A 323 -0.60 -0.01 25.93
CA GLU A 323 -0.43 1.36 26.43
C GLU A 323 -1.66 2.25 26.19
N LEU A 324 -2.35 2.08 25.06
CA LEU A 324 -3.63 2.74 24.75
C LEU A 324 -4.75 2.25 25.66
N ALA A 325 -4.87 0.94 25.83
CA ALA A 325 -5.89 0.32 26.66
C ALA A 325 -5.73 0.68 28.14
N GLY A 326 -4.49 0.92 28.59
CA GLY A 326 -4.21 1.46 29.92
C GLY A 326 -4.69 2.90 30.15
N ARG A 327 -5.26 3.57 29.14
CA ARG A 327 -5.91 4.88 29.26
C ARG A 327 -7.38 4.74 29.67
N GLU A 328 -8.11 5.86 29.72
CA GLU A 328 -9.51 5.87 30.12
C GLU A 328 -10.38 5.23 29.01
N CYS A 329 -10.71 3.94 29.17
CA CYS A 329 -11.53 3.19 28.22
C CYS A 329 -13.01 3.14 28.63
N TRP A 330 -13.89 3.40 27.68
CA TRP A 330 -15.34 3.46 27.89
C TRP A 330 -16.09 2.77 26.76
N LEU A 331 -17.23 2.17 27.08
CA LEU A 331 -18.23 1.74 26.13
C LEU A 331 -19.37 2.76 26.13
N LEU A 332 -19.68 3.33 24.97
CA LEU A 332 -20.80 4.23 24.76
C LEU A 332 -21.83 3.56 23.85
N CYS A 333 -22.96 3.17 24.45
CA CYS A 333 -24.13 2.75 23.70
C CYS A 333 -25.09 3.93 23.57
N TYR A 334 -25.58 4.23 22.37
CA TYR A 334 -26.42 5.41 22.17
C TYR A 334 -27.37 5.31 20.97
N GLY A 335 -28.55 5.91 21.11
CA GLY A 335 -29.48 6.16 19.98
C GLY A 335 -29.71 7.63 19.66
N GLU A 336 -29.21 8.55 20.50
CA GLU A 336 -29.35 9.99 20.30
C GLU A 336 -28.58 10.50 19.07
N PRO A 337 -28.98 11.67 18.51
CA PRO A 337 -28.25 12.30 17.43
C PRO A 337 -26.77 12.59 17.78
N PRO A 338 -25.85 12.54 16.79
CA PRO A 338 -24.42 12.81 17.00
C PRO A 338 -24.12 14.16 17.67
N SER A 339 -24.94 15.19 17.43
CA SER A 339 -24.79 16.51 18.06
C SER A 339 -25.00 16.48 19.58
N GLU A 340 -25.97 15.71 20.06
CA GLU A 340 -26.24 15.56 21.49
C GLU A 340 -25.16 14.72 22.17
N ILE A 341 -24.75 13.62 21.53
CA ILE A 341 -23.67 12.78 22.03
C ILE A 341 -22.33 13.52 22.04
N ALA A 342 -22.07 14.38 21.04
CA ALA A 342 -20.90 15.25 21.04
C ALA A 342 -20.89 16.18 22.27
N GLN A 343 -22.03 16.75 22.68
CA GLN A 343 -22.11 17.57 23.89
C GLN A 343 -21.90 16.75 25.18
N VAL A 344 -22.43 15.52 25.23
CA VAL A 344 -22.18 14.60 26.36
C VAL A 344 -20.68 14.31 26.50
N LEU A 345 -20.02 13.92 25.40
CA LEU A 345 -18.59 13.61 25.39
C LEU A 345 -17.73 14.86 25.64
N ALA A 346 -18.12 16.02 25.12
CA ALA A 346 -17.42 17.27 25.37
C ALA A 346 -17.45 17.66 26.85
N ARG A 347 -18.61 17.52 27.52
CA ARG A 347 -18.74 17.72 28.97
C ARG A 347 -17.95 16.69 29.76
N PHE A 348 -18.03 15.41 29.37
CA PHE A 348 -17.25 14.34 30.00
C PHE A 348 -15.75 14.65 29.96
N CYS A 349 -15.21 15.00 28.79
CA CYS A 349 -13.79 15.33 28.63
C CYS A 349 -13.39 16.61 29.38
N SER A 350 -14.31 17.55 29.60
CA SER A 350 -14.03 18.77 30.39
C SER A 350 -14.00 18.50 31.89
N ASN A 351 -14.79 17.52 32.36
CA ASN A 351 -14.91 17.17 33.77
C ASN A 351 -13.90 16.11 34.22
N SER A 352 -13.22 15.43 33.29
CA SER A 352 -12.20 14.42 33.63
C SER A 352 -10.96 15.12 34.23
N PRO A 353 -10.51 14.73 35.44
CA PRO A 353 -9.44 15.42 36.16
C PRO A 353 -8.13 15.34 35.39
N HIS A 354 -7.41 16.45 35.19
CA HIS A 354 -6.24 16.51 34.30
C HIS A 354 -5.16 15.44 34.55
N ALA A 355 -5.05 14.90 35.76
CA ALA A 355 -4.21 13.77 36.11
C ALA A 355 -5.06 12.57 36.56
N VAL A 356 -5.15 11.54 35.72
CA VAL A 356 -5.58 10.20 36.16
C VAL A 356 -4.31 9.39 36.42
N PRO A 357 -4.15 8.77 37.62
CA PRO A 357 -3.05 7.86 37.87
C PRO A 357 -3.04 6.77 36.79
N ARG A 358 -1.88 6.52 36.17
CA ARG A 358 -1.70 5.32 35.33
C ARG A 358 -1.98 4.12 36.22
N GLU A 359 -3.14 3.48 36.07
CA GLU A 359 -3.36 2.19 36.69
C GLU A 359 -2.29 1.25 36.11
N ALA A 360 -1.41 0.75 36.99
CA ALA A 360 -0.32 -0.12 36.62
C ALA A 360 -0.87 -1.50 36.26
N TRP A 361 -1.51 -1.59 35.10
CA TRP A 361 -1.84 -2.83 34.46
C TRP A 361 -0.55 -3.52 34.04
N ARG A 362 -0.29 -4.74 34.53
CA ARG A 362 0.71 -5.64 33.95
C ARG A 362 0.02 -6.54 32.94
N ALA A 363 0.37 -6.37 31.67
CA ALA A 363 -0.14 -7.22 30.62
C ALA A 363 0.48 -8.62 30.77
N GLU A 364 -0.35 -9.62 31.02
CA GLU A 364 0.03 -10.99 30.69
C GLU A 364 0.13 -11.06 29.17
N SER A 365 1.29 -11.44 28.65
CA SER A 365 1.50 -11.60 27.22
C SER A 365 0.53 -12.69 26.73
N SER A 366 -0.57 -12.29 26.10
CA SER A 366 -1.43 -13.24 25.41
C SER A 366 -0.59 -13.86 24.29
N SER A 367 -0.32 -15.16 24.42
CA SER A 367 0.53 -15.90 23.52
C SER A 367 -0.16 -16.13 22.17
N LYS A 368 0.54 -15.78 21.09
CA LYS A 368 0.47 -16.34 19.73
C LYS A 368 -0.93 -16.75 19.27
N SER A 369 -1.72 -15.77 18.87
CA SER A 369 -2.83 -15.99 17.94
C SER A 369 -2.43 -15.31 16.63
N ALA A 370 -2.11 -16.11 15.61
CA ALA A 370 -2.20 -15.65 14.23
C ALA A 370 -3.68 -15.31 14.01
N ARG A 371 -3.99 -14.02 13.89
CA ARG A 371 -5.32 -13.54 13.56
C ARG A 371 -5.32 -13.02 12.14
N THR A 372 -6.50 -13.07 11.56
CA THR A 372 -6.84 -13.01 10.14
C THR A 372 -7.65 -11.75 9.87
N GLY A 373 -6.97 -10.64 9.63
CA GLY A 373 -7.57 -9.50 8.93
C GLY A 373 -7.77 -9.85 7.44
N PRO A 374 -8.67 -9.19 6.71
CA PRO A 374 -8.76 -9.38 5.27
C PRO A 374 -7.45 -8.95 4.59
N ASP A 375 -6.85 -9.81 3.78
CA ASP A 375 -5.69 -9.48 2.94
C ASP A 375 -6.12 -8.67 1.71
N ILE A 376 -6.42 -7.39 1.92
CA ILE A 376 -7.00 -6.49 0.90
C ILE A 376 -6.06 -6.33 -0.30
N ILE A 377 -4.74 -6.38 -0.07
CA ILE A 377 -3.72 -6.27 -1.11
C ILE A 377 -3.23 -7.62 -1.64
N ARG A 378 -3.85 -8.74 -1.25
CA ARG A 378 -3.53 -10.11 -1.70
C ARG A 378 -2.07 -10.54 -1.49
N ARG A 379 -1.43 -9.98 -0.48
CA ARG A 379 -0.05 -10.20 -0.04
C ARG A 379 0.29 -11.65 0.27
N PHE A 380 -0.67 -12.42 0.76
CA PHE A 380 -0.50 -13.82 1.17
C PHE A 380 -0.99 -14.82 0.13
N THR A 381 -1.18 -14.38 -1.12
CA THR A 381 -1.59 -15.28 -2.21
C THR A 381 -0.61 -16.46 -2.32
N PRO A 382 -1.07 -17.71 -2.12
CA PRO A 382 -0.18 -18.87 -2.14
C PRO A 382 0.42 -19.12 -3.52
N THR A 383 1.73 -19.38 -3.58
CA THR A 383 2.47 -19.70 -4.82
C THR A 383 3.08 -21.11 -4.75
N PRO A 384 2.27 -22.18 -4.77
CA PRO A 384 2.74 -23.55 -4.51
C PRO A 384 3.58 -24.17 -5.62
N LEU A 385 3.49 -23.66 -6.86
CA LEU A 385 4.22 -24.19 -7.99
C LEU A 385 5.61 -23.57 -8.06
N VAL A 386 6.64 -24.40 -8.15
CA VAL A 386 8.03 -23.94 -8.13
C VAL A 386 8.80 -24.49 -9.33
N ALA A 387 9.63 -23.66 -9.96
CA ALA A 387 10.61 -24.09 -10.95
C ALA A 387 11.96 -23.41 -10.80
N ASP A 388 13.00 -24.17 -11.14
CA ASP A 388 14.38 -23.72 -11.11
C ASP A 388 14.89 -23.44 -12.53
N LEU A 389 15.08 -22.15 -12.83
CA LEU A 389 15.37 -21.63 -14.16
C LEU A 389 16.77 -21.01 -14.21
N ARG A 390 17.37 -20.98 -15.40
CA ARG A 390 18.64 -20.28 -15.64
C ARG A 390 18.53 -19.40 -16.88
N ALA A 391 18.47 -18.09 -16.68
CA ALA A 391 18.53 -17.09 -17.75
C ALA A 391 19.97 -16.56 -17.83
N MET A 392 20.70 -16.92 -18.89
CA MET A 392 22.14 -16.65 -19.01
C MET A 392 22.91 -17.15 -17.77
N ASN A 393 23.58 -16.23 -17.05
CA ASN A 393 24.32 -16.52 -15.82
C ASN A 393 23.48 -16.30 -14.55
N CYS A 394 22.23 -15.86 -14.69
CA CYS A 394 21.32 -15.59 -13.57
C CYS A 394 20.50 -16.84 -13.24
N ALA A 395 20.70 -17.39 -12.04
CA ALA A 395 19.86 -18.46 -11.50
C ALA A 395 18.57 -17.86 -10.91
N ILE A 396 17.41 -18.42 -11.29
CA ILE A 396 16.09 -17.89 -10.94
C ILE A 396 15.25 -18.98 -10.28
N ARG A 397 14.58 -18.68 -9.17
CA ARG A 397 13.50 -19.48 -8.56
C ARG A 397 12.18 -18.85 -8.87
N LEU A 398 11.38 -19.50 -9.72
CA LEU A 398 10.02 -19.09 -9.97
C LEU A 398 9.11 -19.77 -8.96
N GLU A 399 8.29 -18.98 -8.27
CA GLU A 399 7.14 -19.41 -7.48
C GLU A 399 5.88 -18.82 -8.09
N THR A 400 4.86 -19.64 -8.32
CA THR A 400 3.58 -19.17 -8.88
C THR A 400 2.38 -19.99 -8.42
N ASN A 401 1.19 -19.42 -8.56
CA ASN A 401 -0.09 -20.10 -8.35
C ASN A 401 -0.68 -20.67 -9.65
N SER A 402 -0.07 -20.43 -10.82
CA SER A 402 -0.65 -20.76 -12.11
C SER A 402 0.26 -21.70 -12.93
N PRO A 403 -0.26 -22.88 -13.36
CA PRO A 403 0.45 -23.74 -14.29
C PRO A 403 0.77 -23.06 -15.63
N ALA A 404 -0.12 -22.15 -16.09
CA ALA A 404 0.08 -21.41 -17.34
C ALA A 404 1.24 -20.42 -17.24
N VAL A 405 1.36 -19.68 -16.12
CA VAL A 405 2.53 -18.83 -15.83
C VAL A 405 3.79 -19.69 -15.79
N LEU A 406 3.76 -20.81 -15.06
CA LEU A 406 4.91 -21.71 -14.93
C LEU A 406 5.41 -22.15 -16.31
N GLN A 407 4.51 -22.63 -17.16
CA GLN A 407 4.84 -23.15 -18.49
C GLN A 407 5.40 -22.04 -19.39
N GLN A 408 4.67 -20.93 -19.55
CA GLN A 408 5.09 -19.87 -20.48
C GLN A 408 6.36 -19.13 -20.04
N VAL A 409 6.59 -18.97 -18.73
CA VAL A 409 7.86 -18.42 -18.25
C VAL A 409 9.02 -19.39 -18.48
N CYS A 410 8.80 -20.70 -18.32
CA CYS A 410 9.82 -21.69 -18.67
C CYS A 410 10.19 -21.63 -20.15
N ASP A 411 9.19 -21.47 -21.01
CA ASP A 411 9.36 -21.35 -22.46
C ASP A 411 10.13 -20.07 -22.82
N ALA A 412 9.76 -18.91 -22.23
CA ALA A 412 10.44 -17.63 -22.41
C ALA A 412 11.93 -17.66 -22.00
N VAL A 413 12.28 -18.40 -20.95
CA VAL A 413 13.68 -18.57 -20.49
C VAL A 413 14.45 -19.60 -21.33
N GLY A 414 13.79 -20.27 -22.28
CA GLY A 414 14.40 -21.25 -23.18
C GLY A 414 14.58 -22.64 -22.58
N GLY A 415 13.71 -23.03 -21.63
CA GLY A 415 13.60 -24.40 -21.10
C GLY A 415 14.80 -24.93 -20.29
N ARG A 416 15.79 -24.09 -19.99
CA ARG A 416 16.98 -24.48 -19.20
C ARG A 416 16.62 -24.63 -17.73
N ARG A 417 16.26 -25.85 -17.32
CA ARG A 417 16.12 -26.22 -15.91
C ARG A 417 17.51 -26.29 -15.27
N SER A 418 17.70 -25.58 -14.17
CA SER A 418 18.92 -25.68 -13.38
C SER A 418 18.83 -26.93 -12.49
N SER A 419 19.80 -27.85 -12.56
CA SER A 419 19.94 -28.92 -11.57
C SER A 419 20.82 -28.51 -10.38
N GLU A 420 21.37 -27.29 -10.41
CA GLU A 420 22.32 -26.79 -9.40
C GLU A 420 21.66 -25.78 -8.47
N THR A 421 21.83 -25.99 -7.16
CA THR A 421 21.58 -25.01 -6.11
C THR A 421 22.64 -23.91 -6.16
N ALA A 422 22.42 -22.90 -7.01
CA ALA A 422 23.31 -21.74 -7.06
C ALA A 422 23.16 -20.90 -5.76
N PRO A 423 24.26 -20.50 -5.11
CA PRO A 423 24.23 -19.74 -3.85
C PRO A 423 23.69 -18.31 -4.00
N GLN A 424 23.63 -17.80 -5.23
CA GLN A 424 23.16 -16.45 -5.56
C GLN A 424 22.00 -16.54 -6.55
N ARG A 425 20.78 -16.62 -6.02
CA ARG A 425 19.57 -16.91 -6.80
C ARG A 425 18.57 -15.77 -6.69
N PHE A 426 18.04 -15.33 -7.83
CA PHE A 426 16.91 -14.41 -7.88
C PHE A 426 15.61 -15.17 -7.59
N LEU A 427 14.75 -14.63 -6.74
CA LEU A 427 13.43 -15.18 -6.46
C LEU A 427 12.38 -14.40 -7.26
N TRP A 428 11.60 -15.10 -8.08
CA TRP A 428 10.44 -14.58 -8.78
C TRP A 428 9.18 -15.12 -8.13
N ARG A 429 8.25 -14.25 -7.74
CA ARG A 429 6.92 -14.63 -7.24
C ARG A 429 5.87 -14.02 -8.15
N LEU A 430 5.24 -14.84 -8.98
CA LEU A 430 4.29 -14.39 -9.99
C LEU A 430 2.91 -14.96 -9.69
N VAL A 431 1.91 -14.09 -9.59
CA VAL A 431 0.53 -14.47 -9.29
C VAL A 431 -0.36 -14.20 -10.50
N SER A 432 -1.06 -15.24 -10.93
CA SER A 432 -2.23 -15.12 -11.81
C SER A 432 -3.43 -14.68 -10.97
N ASP A 433 -3.94 -13.49 -11.23
CA ASP A 433 -5.06 -12.88 -10.50
C ASP A 433 -6.39 -13.15 -11.22
N VAL A 434 -7.14 -14.12 -10.68
CA VAL A 434 -8.48 -14.48 -11.17
C VAL A 434 -9.50 -13.35 -10.98
N GLY A 435 -9.25 -12.45 -10.02
CA GLY A 435 -10.15 -11.34 -9.70
C GLY A 435 -9.84 -10.04 -10.44
N ALA A 436 -8.74 -9.97 -11.20
CA ALA A 436 -8.38 -8.78 -11.96
C ALA A 436 -9.08 -8.78 -13.32
N HIS A 437 -9.58 -7.62 -13.74
CA HIS A 437 -10.18 -7.46 -15.06
C HIS A 437 -9.13 -7.67 -16.16
N SER A 438 -9.40 -8.61 -17.07
CA SER A 438 -8.63 -8.80 -18.29
C SER A 438 -9.17 -7.90 -19.40
N HIS A 439 -8.43 -6.85 -19.74
CA HIS A 439 -8.73 -6.03 -20.91
C HIS A 439 -7.77 -6.41 -22.04
N LEU A 440 -8.24 -7.28 -22.92
CA LEU A 440 -7.67 -7.42 -24.26
C LEU A 440 -8.25 -6.33 -25.17
N PRO A 441 -7.47 -5.75 -26.10
CA PRO A 441 -6.06 -6.04 -26.37
C PRO A 441 -5.12 -5.51 -25.28
N TRP A 442 -3.93 -6.10 -25.19
CA TRP A 442 -2.87 -5.69 -24.27
C TRP A 442 -2.59 -4.19 -24.35
N SER A 443 -2.66 -3.50 -23.21
CA SER A 443 -2.26 -2.10 -23.07
C SER A 443 -0.75 -1.91 -23.36
N ALA A 444 -0.35 -0.68 -23.67
CA ALA A 444 1.06 -0.35 -23.75
C ALA A 444 1.73 -0.51 -22.36
N PRO A 445 2.93 -1.09 -22.28
CA PRO A 445 3.66 -1.17 -21.02
C PRO A 445 4.18 0.22 -20.61
N SER A 446 4.09 0.51 -19.32
CA SER A 446 4.66 1.69 -18.67
C SER A 446 5.69 1.21 -17.64
N GLY A 447 6.94 1.65 -17.77
CA GLY A 447 8.04 1.26 -16.88
C GLY A 447 8.70 2.46 -16.21
N PHE A 448 9.25 2.24 -15.02
CA PHE A 448 10.07 3.21 -14.30
C PHE A 448 11.10 2.49 -13.43
N SER A 449 12.30 3.04 -13.30
CA SER A 449 13.28 2.53 -12.33
C SER A 449 13.95 3.66 -11.57
N ALA A 450 14.25 3.40 -10.31
CA ALA A 450 15.05 4.28 -9.48
C ALA A 450 15.58 3.53 -8.26
N ASN A 451 16.80 3.86 -7.84
CA ASN A 451 17.42 3.36 -6.61
C ASN A 451 17.44 1.81 -6.53
N GLY A 452 17.69 1.11 -7.64
CA GLY A 452 17.70 -0.37 -7.66
C GLY A 452 16.32 -1.02 -7.59
N LEU A 453 15.24 -0.23 -7.63
CA LEU A 453 13.88 -0.71 -7.87
C LEU A 453 13.49 -0.46 -9.32
N LEU A 454 12.79 -1.42 -9.90
CA LEU A 454 12.20 -1.36 -11.22
C LEU A 454 10.73 -1.75 -11.11
N LEU A 455 9.85 -0.97 -11.71
CA LEU A 455 8.44 -1.26 -11.85
C LEU A 455 8.08 -1.22 -13.33
N GLU A 456 7.30 -2.19 -13.78
CA GLU A 456 6.60 -2.11 -15.06
C GLU A 456 5.15 -2.56 -14.89
N ASN A 457 4.21 -1.78 -15.41
CA ASN A 457 2.79 -2.10 -15.43
C ASN A 457 2.23 -2.11 -16.86
N ILE A 458 1.22 -2.95 -17.09
CA ILE A 458 0.50 -3.11 -18.35
C ILE A 458 -0.97 -2.85 -18.06
N GLY A 459 -1.40 -1.63 -18.37
CA GLY A 459 -2.63 -1.09 -17.81
C GLY A 459 -2.52 -0.95 -16.29
N GLN A 460 -3.65 -0.82 -15.61
CA GLN A 460 -3.67 -0.56 -14.17
C GLN A 460 -3.43 -1.83 -13.31
N HIS A 461 -3.89 -2.99 -13.79
CA HIS A 461 -4.07 -4.18 -12.95
C HIS A 461 -2.96 -5.24 -13.08
N ASN A 462 -2.03 -5.06 -14.02
CA ASN A 462 -0.99 -6.04 -14.33
C ASN A 462 0.36 -5.38 -14.18
N PHE A 463 1.27 -6.01 -13.44
CA PHE A 463 2.59 -5.44 -13.22
C PHE A 463 3.61 -6.52 -12.86
N PHE A 464 4.89 -6.17 -13.04
CA PHE A 464 5.97 -6.77 -12.29
C PHE A 464 6.88 -5.69 -11.70
N ALA A 465 7.49 -6.00 -10.57
CA ALA A 465 8.48 -5.16 -9.92
C ALA A 465 9.72 -5.99 -9.58
N VAL A 466 10.91 -5.39 -9.69
CA VAL A 466 12.20 -6.01 -9.38
C VAL A 466 12.93 -5.15 -8.35
N ASP A 467 13.34 -5.75 -7.25
CA ASP A 467 14.30 -5.20 -6.30
C ASP A 467 15.65 -5.89 -6.55
N ALA A 468 16.59 -5.16 -7.16
CA ALA A 468 17.91 -5.65 -7.51
C ALA A 468 18.74 -6.04 -6.27
N GLU A 469 18.62 -5.27 -5.19
CA GLU A 469 19.39 -5.48 -3.97
C GLU A 469 18.87 -6.68 -3.19
N ALA A 470 17.55 -6.86 -3.11
CA ALA A 470 16.94 -8.04 -2.48
C ALA A 470 16.95 -9.27 -3.39
N ARG A 471 17.24 -9.09 -4.70
CA ARG A 471 17.18 -10.12 -5.75
C ARG A 471 15.82 -10.81 -5.83
N ILE A 472 14.77 -9.99 -5.72
CA ILE A 472 13.38 -10.43 -5.75
C ILE A 472 12.68 -9.74 -6.92
N ALA A 473 11.91 -10.50 -7.68
CA ALA A 473 10.88 -9.98 -8.57
C ALA A 473 9.50 -10.46 -8.11
N VAL A 474 8.52 -9.57 -8.14
CA VAL A 474 7.12 -9.89 -7.83
C VAL A 474 6.23 -9.43 -8.97
N GLY A 475 5.10 -10.07 -9.19
CA GLY A 475 4.15 -9.60 -10.19
C GLY A 475 2.76 -10.20 -10.03
N PHE A 476 1.76 -9.44 -10.44
CA PHE A 476 0.39 -9.89 -10.61
C PHE A 476 -0.03 -9.67 -12.06
N VAL A 477 -0.70 -10.66 -12.64
CA VAL A 477 -1.24 -10.59 -14.00
C VAL A 477 -2.62 -11.21 -14.02
N ALA A 478 -3.59 -10.53 -14.63
CA ALA A 478 -4.93 -11.06 -14.80
C ALA A 478 -4.89 -12.41 -15.53
N GLU A 479 -5.68 -13.38 -15.06
CA GLU A 479 -5.68 -14.75 -15.61
C GLU A 479 -5.98 -14.78 -17.11
N GLY A 480 -6.88 -13.90 -17.59
CA GLY A 480 -7.17 -13.79 -19.01
C GLY A 480 -5.97 -13.38 -19.87
N LEU A 481 -5.05 -12.57 -19.33
CA LEU A 481 -3.81 -12.21 -20.04
C LEU A 481 -2.75 -13.31 -19.90
N VAL A 482 -2.69 -14.01 -18.77
CA VAL A 482 -1.82 -15.18 -18.61
C VAL A 482 -2.14 -16.23 -19.67
N ASN A 483 -3.41 -16.46 -19.98
CA ASN A 483 -3.82 -17.47 -20.98
C ASN A 483 -3.67 -17.00 -22.44
N ASP A 484 -3.27 -15.74 -22.66
CA ASP A 484 -3.04 -15.20 -23.99
C ASP A 484 -1.63 -15.58 -24.49
N PRO A 485 -1.46 -16.09 -25.73
CA PRO A 485 -0.15 -16.48 -26.28
C PRO A 485 0.89 -15.34 -26.32
N GLU A 486 0.46 -14.08 -26.29
CA GLU A 486 1.37 -12.94 -26.25
C GLU A 486 1.95 -12.66 -24.85
N PHE A 487 1.49 -13.36 -23.80
CA PHE A 487 2.06 -13.24 -22.44
C PHE A 487 3.56 -13.47 -22.40
N GLU A 488 4.04 -14.50 -23.12
CA GLU A 488 5.46 -14.82 -23.22
C GLU A 488 6.27 -13.60 -23.70
N LYS A 489 5.81 -12.91 -24.74
CA LYS A 489 6.50 -11.79 -25.37
C LYS A 489 6.29 -10.47 -24.63
N ARG A 490 5.06 -10.21 -24.18
CA ARG A 490 4.64 -8.91 -23.63
C ARG A 490 4.86 -8.79 -22.14
N PHE A 491 5.05 -9.90 -21.42
CA PHE A 491 5.30 -9.88 -19.98
C PHE A 491 6.57 -10.66 -19.61
N ALA A 492 6.64 -11.96 -19.92
CA ALA A 492 7.71 -12.82 -19.43
C ALA A 492 9.09 -12.41 -19.97
N ALA A 493 9.23 -12.15 -21.27
CA ALA A 493 10.48 -11.68 -21.88
C ALA A 493 10.98 -10.35 -21.28
N ARG A 494 10.05 -9.44 -20.96
CA ARG A 494 10.37 -8.14 -20.35
C ARG A 494 10.84 -8.30 -18.90
N LEU A 495 10.20 -9.18 -18.13
CA LEU A 495 10.65 -9.53 -16.79
C LEU A 495 12.05 -10.19 -16.80
N VAL A 496 12.34 -11.07 -17.77
CA VAL A 496 13.68 -11.63 -17.96
C VAL A 496 14.68 -10.50 -18.18
N SER A 497 14.40 -9.59 -19.13
CA SER A 497 15.29 -8.46 -19.43
C SER A 497 15.51 -7.55 -18.22
N ALA A 498 14.45 -7.20 -17.49
CA ALA A 498 14.51 -6.40 -16.29
C ALA A 498 15.37 -7.06 -15.19
N THR A 499 15.22 -8.37 -15.02
CA THR A 499 16.00 -9.15 -14.04
C THR A 499 17.47 -9.20 -14.42
N LEU A 500 17.81 -9.39 -15.69
CA LEU A 500 19.21 -9.41 -16.15
C LEU A 500 19.88 -8.04 -15.95
N ALA A 501 19.18 -6.94 -16.28
CA ALA A 501 19.68 -5.59 -16.02
C ALA A 501 19.92 -5.34 -14.51
N ALA A 502 18.98 -5.79 -13.66
CA ALA A 502 19.12 -5.71 -12.21
C ALA A 502 20.29 -6.56 -11.68
N PHE A 503 20.52 -7.75 -12.26
CA PHE A 503 21.63 -8.63 -11.90
C PHE A 503 22.99 -8.02 -12.24
N GLU A 504 23.13 -7.40 -13.42
CA GLU A 504 24.36 -6.72 -13.85
C GLU A 504 24.69 -5.51 -12.96
N THR A 505 23.68 -4.79 -12.48
CA THR A 505 23.87 -3.63 -11.59
C THR A 505 24.27 -4.03 -10.17
N ALA A 506 23.99 -5.28 -9.78
CA ALA A 506 24.23 -5.81 -8.44
C ALA A 506 25.55 -6.61 -8.30
N ILE A 507 26.28 -6.82 -9.40
CA ILE A 507 27.65 -7.35 -9.45
C ILE A 507 28.61 -6.18 -9.44
#